data_AF-A0A8H6C6E5-F1
#
_entry.id   AF-A0A8H6C6E5-F1
#
_cell.length_a   1.000
_cell.length_b   1.000
_cell.length_c   1.000
_cell.angle_alpha   90.00
_cell.angle_beta   90.00
_cell.angle_gamma   90.00
#
_symmetry.space_group_name_H-M   'P 1'
#
loop_
_entity.id
_entity.type
_entity.pdbx_description
1 polymer ?
#
loop_
_entity_poly.entity_id
_entity_poly.type
_entity_poly.pdbx_seq_one_letter_code
_entity_poly.pdbx_strand_id
1 'polypeptide(L)'
;MAELLFLNPAVDVFPTQITLPVLARRCAINDPTFISRISNFASVIANIATSRGAALRRLANISASLRSPLPPKQLLAKSSSSGARAMATLGSHEQKHKVTVVGSGNWGSAIAKIVAENTAAHPDLFQKDVQMWVFEEEYQIPKGSKHYETSSKFSTEKHKLTRLINHFHENVKYLPDVSLPSNIIANPSLQESVKDSTILIFNLPHQFISGLCDQMKESILPYARGISCIKGVEVSEEDISLFSESIGEKLGIYVGALSGANIANEVAQEKFCETTIAYDPPPMDSRNPTPKEGRTPQASQLDLTQITEHKDSKGLTSRVRLTAQPADLPPLDHELMHTLFHRPYFHVHVVSDVAGVSLGGALKNIVALAAGFVAGLGWGDNAKAAIMRVGLLEMRKFGKMFFENSVRTATFTEESAGVADLITSCSGGRNFRCAKMSVQRHMSIAEVEKEELNGQMLQGTSTAKDVHGFLKARGKEGEFPLLTSTYLILQGEAKVEDLPDLIAKPNLF
;
A
#
# COMPACT_ATOMS: atom_id res chain seq x y z
N MET A 1 -15.83 18.74 37.85
CA MET A 1 -17.00 17.82 37.81
C MET A 1 -17.40 17.53 36.37
N ALA A 2 -16.56 16.79 35.65
CA ALA A 2 -16.85 16.29 34.31
C ALA A 2 -16.08 14.98 34.09
N GLU A 3 -16.25 14.05 35.02
CA GLU A 3 -15.73 12.68 34.98
C GLU A 3 -16.62 11.84 35.91
N LEU A 4 -17.83 11.44 35.46
CA LEU A 4 -18.66 10.44 36.15
C LEU A 4 -19.93 9.99 35.39
N LEU A 5 -19.96 10.00 34.04
CA LEU A 5 -21.16 9.59 33.28
C LEU A 5 -20.91 8.64 32.10
N PHE A 6 -19.79 7.92 32.09
CA PHE A 6 -19.66 6.73 31.24
C PHE A 6 -19.40 5.54 32.14
N LEU A 7 -20.44 4.76 32.43
CA LEU A 7 -20.43 3.32 32.80
C LEU A 7 -21.82 2.90 33.33
N ASN A 8 -22.75 2.52 32.45
CA ASN A 8 -23.63 1.33 32.61
C ASN A 8 -24.64 1.20 31.44
N PRO A 9 -24.74 0.07 30.73
CA PRO A 9 -25.76 -0.17 29.72
C PRO A 9 -26.85 -1.10 30.28
N ALA A 10 -27.72 -0.62 31.16
CA ALA A 10 -28.97 -1.31 31.53
C ALA A 10 -29.82 -0.47 32.49
N VAL A 11 -30.65 0.45 32.00
CA VAL A 11 -31.91 0.83 32.66
C VAL A 11 -32.90 1.29 31.59
N ASP A 12 -33.91 0.46 31.35
CA ASP A 12 -35.12 0.83 30.64
C ASP A 12 -36.00 1.74 31.52
N VAL A 13 -36.51 2.80 30.89
CA VAL A 13 -37.77 3.52 31.15
C VAL A 13 -38.03 4.07 32.57
N PHE A 14 -37.83 5.38 32.74
CA PHE A 14 -38.63 6.20 33.67
C PHE A 14 -39.31 7.35 32.92
N PRO A 15 -40.55 7.75 33.32
CA PRO A 15 -41.42 8.58 32.50
C PRO A 15 -41.04 10.06 32.56
N THR A 16 -41.24 10.70 31.41
CA THR A 16 -41.24 12.14 31.17
C THR A 16 -42.07 12.91 32.20
N GLN A 17 -41.40 13.69 33.07
CA GLN A 17 -41.69 15.10 33.39
C GLN A 17 -40.86 15.52 34.61
N ILE A 18 -39.65 16.03 34.37
CA ILE A 18 -38.98 16.92 35.32
C ILE A 18 -38.90 18.27 34.63
N THR A 19 -39.72 19.22 35.09
CA THR A 19 -39.71 20.59 34.57
C THR A 19 -38.49 21.34 35.14
N LEU A 20 -37.78 22.05 34.25
CA LEU A 20 -36.59 22.86 34.56
C LEU A 20 -36.68 23.81 35.78
N PRO A 21 -37.84 24.31 36.25
CA PRO A 21 -37.90 25.20 37.42
C PRO A 21 -37.46 24.54 38.73
N VAL A 22 -37.42 23.20 38.81
CA VAL A 22 -37.07 22.46 40.04
C VAL A 22 -35.55 22.35 40.23
N LEU A 23 -34.77 22.29 39.14
CA LEU A 23 -33.30 22.21 39.18
C LEU A 23 -32.66 23.58 39.45
N ALA A 24 -33.22 24.67 38.92
CA ALA A 24 -32.69 26.01 39.12
C ALA A 24 -32.75 26.51 40.58
N ARG A 25 -33.78 26.11 41.35
CA ARG A 25 -33.92 26.50 42.77
C ARG A 25 -32.94 25.81 43.71
N ARG A 26 -32.30 24.70 43.31
CA ARG A 26 -31.30 24.02 44.14
C ARG A 26 -29.88 24.56 44.00
N CYS A 27 -29.60 25.39 42.98
CA CYS A 27 -28.24 25.88 42.69
C CYS A 27 -28.02 27.38 42.91
N ALA A 28 -29.03 28.15 43.34
CA ALA A 28 -28.91 29.59 43.66
C ALA A 28 -28.23 30.44 42.55
N ILE A 29 -28.51 30.14 41.27
CA ILE A 29 -27.98 30.92 40.13
C ILE A 29 -29.12 31.83 39.62
N ASN A 30 -29.05 33.13 39.96
CA ASN A 30 -29.94 34.18 39.46
C ASN A 30 -29.25 35.01 38.37
N ASP A 31 -28.72 34.37 37.33
CA ASP A 31 -28.20 35.04 36.13
C ASP A 31 -29.14 34.80 34.93
N PRO A 32 -29.88 35.83 34.46
CA PRO A 32 -30.80 35.73 33.32
C PRO A 32 -30.13 35.25 32.02
N THR A 33 -28.84 35.55 31.86
CA THR A 33 -28.05 35.25 30.67
C THR A 33 -27.69 33.76 30.60
N PHE A 34 -27.46 33.13 31.76
CA PHE A 34 -27.17 31.70 31.88
C PHE A 34 -28.42 30.83 31.63
N ILE A 35 -29.58 31.27 32.13
CA ILE A 35 -30.88 30.60 31.92
C ILE A 35 -31.27 30.61 30.43
N SER A 36 -31.05 31.73 29.74
CA SER A 36 -31.28 31.85 28.29
C SER A 36 -30.42 30.88 27.47
N ARG A 37 -29.13 30.74 27.82
CA ARG A 37 -28.20 29.83 27.12
C ARG A 37 -28.55 28.35 27.28
N ILE A 38 -29.01 27.94 28.47
CA ILE A 38 -29.45 26.56 28.71
C ILE A 38 -30.75 26.24 27.96
N SER A 39 -31.69 27.19 27.89
CA SER A 39 -32.94 27.00 27.15
C SER A 39 -32.69 26.81 25.64
N ASN A 40 -31.75 27.58 25.08
CA ASN A 40 -31.33 27.43 23.68
C ASN A 40 -30.63 26.08 23.45
N PHE A 41 -29.82 25.59 24.39
CA PHE A 41 -29.13 24.31 24.27
C PHE A 41 -30.09 23.11 24.33
N ALA A 42 -31.10 23.16 25.20
CA ALA A 42 -32.15 22.14 25.29
C ALA A 42 -33.01 22.08 24.00
N SER A 43 -33.26 23.24 23.38
CA SER A 43 -33.99 23.34 22.11
C SER A 43 -33.22 22.70 20.95
N VAL A 44 -31.88 22.85 20.93
CA VAL A 44 -31.00 22.22 19.94
C VAL A 44 -30.96 20.69 20.13
N ILE A 45 -30.88 20.20 21.38
CA ILE A 45 -30.90 18.76 21.69
C ILE A 45 -32.24 18.14 21.27
N ALA A 46 -33.37 18.81 21.52
CA ALA A 46 -34.70 18.35 21.11
C ALA A 46 -34.85 18.26 19.58
N ASN A 47 -34.28 19.22 18.83
CA ASN A 47 -34.26 19.18 17.37
C ASN A 47 -33.40 18.04 16.81
N ILE A 48 -32.26 17.72 17.46
CA ILE A 48 -31.40 16.59 17.08
C ILE A 48 -32.07 15.24 17.38
N ALA A 49 -32.82 15.13 18.48
CA ALA A 49 -33.58 13.91 18.81
C ALA A 49 -34.73 13.67 17.82
N THR A 50 -35.39 14.74 17.37
CA THR A 50 -36.51 14.68 16.41
C THR A 50 -36.01 14.30 15.00
N SER A 51 -34.85 14.80 14.57
CA SER A 51 -34.26 14.46 13.27
C SER A 51 -33.76 13.00 13.22
N ARG A 52 -33.17 12.49 14.31
CA ARG A 52 -32.81 11.07 14.45
C ARG A 52 -34.03 10.14 14.45
N GLY A 53 -35.13 10.54 15.10
CA GLY A 53 -36.39 9.80 15.09
C GLY A 53 -37.05 9.72 13.71
N ALA A 54 -36.88 10.74 12.87
CA ALA A 54 -37.36 10.74 11.48
C ALA A 54 -36.48 9.86 10.55
N ALA A 55 -35.17 9.85 10.75
CA ALA A 55 -34.23 9.02 10.00
C ALA A 55 -34.43 7.51 10.29
N LEU A 56 -34.65 7.14 11.57
CA LEU A 56 -34.93 5.76 11.96
C LEU A 56 -36.26 5.24 11.43
N ARG A 57 -37.30 6.09 11.31
CA ARG A 57 -38.58 5.71 10.67
C ARG A 57 -38.44 5.51 9.16
N ARG A 58 -37.60 6.29 8.48
CA ARG A 58 -37.29 6.08 7.04
C ARG A 58 -36.55 4.75 6.81
N LEU A 59 -35.61 4.39 7.68
CA LEU A 59 -34.90 3.11 7.61
C LEU A 59 -35.80 1.90 7.92
N ALA A 60 -36.74 2.02 8.86
CA ALA A 60 -37.72 0.98 9.17
C ALA A 60 -38.70 0.72 8.00
N ASN A 61 -39.11 1.77 7.28
CA ASN A 61 -39.99 1.63 6.11
C ASN A 61 -39.28 1.01 4.89
N ILE A 62 -37.96 1.22 4.74
CA ILE A 62 -37.16 0.56 3.69
C ILE A 62 -36.99 -0.93 3.99
N SER A 63 -36.80 -1.29 5.27
CA SER A 63 -36.74 -2.69 5.74
C SER A 63 -38.05 -3.46 5.54
N ALA A 64 -39.20 -2.79 5.68
CA ALA A 64 -40.52 -3.40 5.48
C ALA A 64 -40.86 -3.68 3.99
N SER A 65 -40.26 -2.94 3.05
CA SER A 65 -40.48 -3.10 1.60
C SER A 65 -39.72 -4.28 0.98
N LEU A 66 -38.78 -4.91 1.70
CA LEU A 66 -37.94 -6.00 1.21
C LEU A 66 -38.41 -7.41 1.63
N ARG A 67 -39.60 -7.53 2.22
CA ARG A 67 -40.21 -8.84 2.55
C ARG A 67 -41.45 -9.08 1.69
N SER A 68 -41.27 -9.72 0.54
CA SER A 68 -42.36 -10.41 -0.15
C SER A 68 -42.30 -11.92 0.19
N PRO A 69 -43.44 -12.61 0.36
CA PRO A 69 -43.47 -14.03 0.68
C PRO A 69 -43.30 -14.89 -0.59
N LEU A 70 -42.43 -15.91 -0.50
CA LEU A 70 -42.28 -16.97 -1.51
C LEU A 70 -43.57 -17.82 -1.62
N PRO A 71 -43.97 -18.26 -2.83
CA PRO A 71 -45.14 -19.11 -3.01
C PRO A 71 -44.84 -20.59 -2.64
N PRO A 72 -45.87 -21.39 -2.31
CA PRO A 72 -45.72 -22.70 -1.67
C PRO A 72 -45.31 -23.83 -2.62
N LYS A 73 -44.54 -24.77 -2.08
CA LYS A 73 -44.14 -26.05 -2.70
C LYS A 73 -45.38 -26.89 -3.04
N GLN A 74 -45.51 -27.32 -4.30
CA GLN A 74 -46.39 -28.43 -4.71
C GLN A 74 -45.59 -29.72 -4.92
N LEU A 75 -46.24 -30.82 -4.53
CA LEU A 75 -45.72 -32.19 -4.47
C LEU A 75 -45.40 -32.79 -5.85
N LEU A 76 -44.31 -33.57 -5.84
CA LEU A 76 -43.95 -34.75 -6.65
C LEU A 76 -45.01 -35.34 -7.60
N ALA A 77 -44.64 -35.43 -8.88
CA ALA A 77 -45.04 -36.51 -9.76
C ALA A 77 -43.78 -37.19 -10.32
N LYS A 78 -43.66 -38.50 -10.08
CA LYS A 78 -42.61 -39.37 -10.63
C LYS A 78 -42.80 -39.51 -12.14
N SER A 79 -41.76 -39.25 -12.92
CA SER A 79 -41.56 -39.94 -14.20
C SER A 79 -40.07 -40.21 -14.39
N SER A 80 -39.79 -41.47 -14.70
CA SER A 80 -38.48 -42.06 -14.89
C SER A 80 -37.99 -41.81 -16.32
N SER A 81 -36.80 -41.21 -16.46
CA SER A 81 -35.91 -41.51 -17.58
C SER A 81 -34.49 -41.12 -17.24
N SER A 82 -33.65 -42.14 -17.21
CA SER A 82 -32.19 -42.13 -17.12
C SER A 82 -31.52 -41.14 -18.07
N GLY A 83 -30.56 -40.39 -17.54
CA GLY A 83 -29.67 -39.53 -18.31
C GLY A 83 -29.11 -38.41 -17.46
N ALA A 84 -28.29 -38.74 -16.46
CA ALA A 84 -27.54 -37.76 -15.70
C ALA A 84 -26.57 -37.04 -16.65
N ARG A 85 -27.02 -35.92 -17.23
CA ARG A 85 -26.14 -34.93 -17.84
C ARG A 85 -25.42 -34.26 -16.68
N ALA A 86 -24.18 -34.66 -16.46
CA ALA A 86 -23.27 -33.93 -15.60
C ALA A 86 -23.30 -32.46 -16.04
N MET A 87 -23.74 -31.56 -15.17
CA MET A 87 -23.44 -30.15 -15.34
C MET A 87 -21.93 -30.04 -15.18
N ALA A 88 -21.23 -29.94 -16.31
CA ALA A 88 -19.83 -29.56 -16.33
C ALA A 88 -19.74 -28.18 -15.65
N THR A 89 -19.12 -28.15 -14.47
CA THR A 89 -18.56 -26.92 -13.93
C THR A 89 -17.65 -26.33 -15.00
N LEU A 90 -18.02 -25.16 -15.52
CA LEU A 90 -17.14 -24.33 -16.35
C LEU A 90 -15.79 -24.22 -15.62
N GLY A 91 -14.75 -24.68 -16.31
CA GLY A 91 -13.62 -25.38 -15.71
C GLY A 91 -12.81 -24.58 -14.69
N SER A 92 -12.50 -25.22 -13.56
CA SER A 92 -11.34 -24.87 -12.76
C SER A 92 -10.10 -24.92 -13.65
N HIS A 93 -9.30 -23.86 -13.66
CA HIS A 93 -7.98 -23.85 -14.27
C HIS A 93 -7.18 -25.10 -13.83
N GLU A 94 -6.53 -25.80 -14.77
CA GLU A 94 -5.78 -27.02 -14.44
C GLU A 94 -4.51 -26.70 -13.64
N GLN A 95 -3.92 -25.53 -13.89
CA GLN A 95 -2.76 -25.02 -13.15
C GLN A 95 -3.15 -23.92 -12.17
N LYS A 96 -2.27 -23.69 -11.20
CA LYS A 96 -2.42 -22.67 -10.15
C LYS A 96 -1.16 -21.83 -10.07
N HIS A 97 -1.31 -20.57 -9.72
CA HIS A 97 -0.16 -19.69 -9.57
C HIS A 97 0.68 -20.09 -8.36
N LYS A 98 1.99 -20.23 -8.60
CA LYS A 98 3.00 -20.30 -7.54
C LYS A 98 3.57 -18.91 -7.29
N VAL A 99 3.67 -18.53 -6.02
CA VAL A 99 4.06 -17.17 -5.61
C VAL A 99 5.35 -17.21 -4.79
N THR A 100 6.29 -16.33 -5.13
CA THR A 100 7.52 -16.11 -4.35
C THR A 100 7.66 -14.65 -3.97
N VAL A 101 7.94 -14.40 -2.69
CA VAL A 101 8.39 -13.10 -2.20
C VAL A 101 9.93 -13.07 -2.20
N VAL A 102 10.49 -12.21 -3.03
CA VAL A 102 11.93 -11.97 -3.13
C VAL A 102 12.29 -10.85 -2.16
N GLY A 103 12.62 -11.23 -0.92
CA GLY A 103 13.05 -10.34 0.14
C GLY A 103 12.35 -10.60 1.47
N SER A 104 13.13 -10.56 2.55
CA SER A 104 12.70 -11.00 3.90
C SER A 104 12.92 -9.95 4.99
N GLY A 105 13.02 -8.68 4.62
CA GLY A 105 13.07 -7.59 5.58
C GLY A 105 11.74 -7.40 6.32
N ASN A 106 11.59 -6.27 7.01
CA ASN A 106 10.37 -5.94 7.74
C ASN A 106 9.13 -5.97 6.81
N TRP A 107 9.14 -5.16 5.73
CA TRP A 107 8.03 -5.15 4.76
C TRP A 107 7.90 -6.46 3.97
N GLY A 108 9.03 -7.14 3.67
CA GLY A 108 9.04 -8.42 2.95
C GLY A 108 8.32 -9.52 3.72
N SER A 109 8.51 -9.56 5.04
CA SER A 109 7.82 -10.51 5.92
C SER A 109 6.33 -10.16 6.06
N ALA A 110 5.99 -8.87 6.16
CA ALA A 110 4.60 -8.41 6.26
C ALA A 110 3.80 -8.71 4.98
N ILE A 111 4.38 -8.47 3.80
CA ILE A 111 3.71 -8.79 2.52
C ILE A 111 3.63 -10.30 2.29
N ALA A 112 4.64 -11.07 2.71
CA ALA A 112 4.59 -12.53 2.66
C ALA A 112 3.45 -13.08 3.53
N LYS A 113 3.19 -12.51 4.71
CA LYS A 113 2.03 -12.86 5.55
C LYS A 113 0.71 -12.69 4.80
N ILE A 114 0.48 -11.52 4.20
CA ILE A 114 -0.74 -11.23 3.43
C ILE A 114 -0.92 -12.24 2.29
N VAL A 115 0.14 -12.43 1.50
CA VAL A 115 0.13 -13.31 0.33
C VAL A 115 -0.11 -14.76 0.75
N ALA A 116 0.51 -15.22 1.83
CA ALA A 116 0.33 -16.57 2.35
C ALA A 116 -1.10 -16.81 2.89
N GLU A 117 -1.72 -15.83 3.52
CA GLU A 117 -3.13 -15.94 3.93
C GLU A 117 -4.07 -16.07 2.72
N ASN A 118 -3.86 -15.26 1.69
CA ASN A 118 -4.73 -15.27 0.51
C ASN A 118 -4.51 -16.50 -0.36
N THR A 119 -3.27 -16.95 -0.57
CA THR A 119 -2.98 -18.19 -1.30
C THR A 119 -3.57 -19.42 -0.60
N ALA A 120 -3.59 -19.45 0.74
CA ALA A 120 -4.28 -20.49 1.51
C ALA A 120 -5.81 -20.40 1.42
N ALA A 121 -6.37 -19.20 1.32
CA ALA A 121 -7.82 -18.97 1.22
C ALA A 121 -8.39 -19.24 -0.19
N HIS A 122 -7.54 -19.21 -1.23
CA HIS A 122 -7.93 -19.34 -2.64
C HIS A 122 -7.20 -20.49 -3.34
N PRO A 123 -7.40 -21.75 -2.90
CA PRO A 123 -6.69 -22.92 -3.42
C PRO A 123 -7.07 -23.30 -4.86
N ASP A 124 -8.10 -22.68 -5.42
CA ASP A 124 -8.51 -22.78 -6.82
C ASP A 124 -7.63 -21.90 -7.74
N LEU A 125 -7.04 -20.83 -7.21
CA LEU A 125 -6.22 -19.88 -7.97
C LEU A 125 -4.71 -20.06 -7.71
N PHE A 126 -4.34 -20.41 -6.47
CA PHE A 126 -2.94 -20.40 -6.03
C PHE A 126 -2.50 -21.75 -5.47
N GLN A 127 -1.21 -22.04 -5.63
CA GLN A 127 -0.55 -23.04 -4.79
C GLN A 127 -0.51 -22.52 -3.35
N LYS A 128 -0.75 -23.41 -2.39
CA LYS A 128 -0.85 -23.03 -0.97
C LYS A 128 0.46 -22.45 -0.44
N ASP A 129 1.60 -23.04 -0.80
CA ASP A 129 2.89 -22.66 -0.22
C ASP A 129 3.46 -21.43 -0.93
N VAL A 130 3.93 -20.47 -0.13
CA VAL A 130 4.57 -19.24 -0.59
C VAL A 130 6.05 -19.31 -0.25
N GLN A 131 6.90 -19.25 -1.26
CA GLN A 131 8.34 -19.14 -1.04
C GLN A 131 8.68 -17.72 -0.59
N MET A 132 9.53 -17.58 0.41
CA MET A 132 10.12 -16.30 0.80
C MET A 132 11.63 -16.43 0.76
N TRP A 133 12.27 -15.73 -0.19
CA TRP A 133 13.72 -15.70 -0.23
C TRP A 133 14.27 -14.89 0.94
N VAL A 134 15.16 -15.52 1.71
CA VAL A 134 15.84 -14.93 2.86
C VAL A 134 17.34 -14.93 2.59
N PHE A 135 17.97 -13.76 2.59
CA PHE A 135 19.43 -13.71 2.61
C PHE A 135 19.93 -14.37 3.89
N GLU A 136 20.71 -15.45 3.76
CA GLU A 136 21.05 -16.29 4.90
C GLU A 136 21.98 -15.56 5.87
N GLU A 137 21.58 -15.53 7.13
CA GLU A 137 22.33 -14.93 8.22
C GLU A 137 22.28 -15.83 9.43
N GLU A 138 23.32 -15.76 10.26
CA GLU A 138 23.29 -16.37 11.59
C GLU A 138 22.73 -15.38 12.61
N TYR A 139 21.67 -15.77 13.30
CA TYR A 139 21.01 -14.94 14.30
C TYR A 139 20.82 -15.72 15.61
N GLN A 140 21.03 -15.02 16.73
CA GLN A 140 20.74 -15.56 18.06
C GLN A 140 19.52 -14.84 18.61
N ILE A 141 18.55 -15.61 19.09
CA ILE A 141 17.32 -15.07 19.69
C ILE A 141 17.70 -14.24 20.92
N PRO A 142 17.28 -12.96 21.00
CA PRO A 142 17.61 -12.11 22.15
C PRO A 142 16.84 -12.57 23.39
N LYS A 143 17.40 -12.32 24.59
CA LYS A 143 16.79 -12.68 25.89
C LYS A 143 15.37 -12.13 26.10
N GLY A 144 15.03 -11.03 25.44
CA GLY A 144 13.70 -10.41 25.50
C GLY A 144 12.68 -10.99 24.51
N SER A 145 13.07 -11.91 23.63
CA SER A 145 12.12 -12.54 22.70
C SER A 145 11.24 -13.55 23.42
N LYS A 146 9.97 -13.66 23.02
CA LYS A 146 9.03 -14.68 23.50
C LYS A 146 9.48 -16.13 23.22
N HIS A 147 10.42 -16.32 22.29
CA HIS A 147 11.00 -17.63 21.93
C HIS A 147 12.31 -17.91 22.68
N TYR A 148 12.71 -17.05 23.62
CA TYR A 148 13.92 -17.27 24.41
C TYR A 148 13.67 -18.20 25.59
N GLU A 149 14.37 -19.33 25.62
CA GLU A 149 14.37 -20.30 26.71
C GLU A 149 15.80 -20.71 27.06
N THR A 150 16.20 -20.56 28.32
CA THR A 150 17.58 -20.85 28.78
C THR A 150 18.03 -22.29 28.51
N SER A 151 17.09 -23.24 28.48
CA SER A 151 17.35 -24.66 28.18
C SER A 151 17.37 -24.98 26.68
N SER A 152 16.94 -24.06 25.81
CA SER A 152 16.81 -24.30 24.37
C SER A 152 18.05 -23.88 23.60
N LYS A 153 18.54 -24.78 22.74
CA LYS A 153 19.66 -24.47 21.83
C LYS A 153 19.34 -23.30 20.89
N PHE A 154 18.06 -23.08 20.55
CA PHE A 154 17.63 -21.96 19.71
C PHE A 154 17.94 -20.60 20.35
N SER A 155 18.09 -20.55 21.68
CA SER A 155 18.32 -19.33 22.45
C SER A 155 19.79 -19.16 22.86
N THR A 156 20.49 -20.26 23.12
CA THR A 156 21.89 -20.23 23.59
C THR A 156 22.91 -20.12 22.47
N GLU A 157 22.55 -20.44 21.23
CA GLU A 157 23.44 -20.48 20.06
C GLU A 157 22.88 -19.64 18.90
N LYS A 158 23.75 -19.28 17.95
CA LYS A 158 23.32 -18.71 16.67
C LYS A 158 22.79 -19.82 15.76
N HIS A 159 21.71 -19.54 15.04
CA HIS A 159 21.13 -20.43 14.03
C HIS A 159 20.92 -19.67 12.73
N LYS A 160 20.86 -20.41 11.62
CA LYS A 160 20.40 -19.89 10.33
C LYS A 160 19.04 -19.22 10.48
N LEU A 161 18.90 -17.99 9.98
CA LEU A 161 17.66 -17.23 10.07
C LEU A 161 16.49 -17.97 9.39
N THR A 162 16.75 -18.63 8.25
CA THR A 162 15.74 -19.47 7.58
C THR A 162 15.21 -20.59 8.47
N ARG A 163 16.10 -21.24 9.24
CA ARG A 163 15.72 -22.28 10.21
C ARG A 163 14.85 -21.71 11.32
N LEU A 164 15.19 -20.53 11.84
CA LEU A 164 14.40 -19.86 12.86
C LEU A 164 12.99 -19.51 12.34
N ILE A 165 12.91 -18.92 11.13
CA ILE A 165 11.62 -18.55 10.52
C ILE A 165 10.76 -19.78 10.28
N ASN A 166 11.30 -20.86 9.68
CA ASN A 166 10.53 -22.07 9.40
C ASN A 166 10.12 -22.83 10.66
N HIS A 167 10.87 -22.71 11.77
CA HIS A 167 10.55 -23.38 13.03
C HIS A 167 9.53 -22.63 13.87
N PHE A 168 9.72 -21.32 14.05
CA PHE A 168 8.87 -20.49 14.89
C PHE A 168 7.71 -19.84 14.13
N HIS A 169 7.72 -19.92 12.80
CA HIS A 169 6.86 -19.14 11.91
C HIS A 169 6.85 -17.67 12.31
N GLU A 170 8.06 -17.10 12.46
CA GLU A 170 8.27 -15.71 12.83
C GLU A 170 9.64 -15.24 12.33
N ASN A 171 9.68 -14.04 11.76
CA ASN A 171 10.96 -13.38 11.46
C ASN A 171 11.45 -12.60 12.67
N VAL A 172 12.03 -13.34 13.63
CA VAL A 172 12.48 -12.83 14.95
C VAL A 172 13.47 -11.67 14.88
N LYS A 173 14.10 -11.44 13.73
CA LYS A 173 15.04 -10.33 13.51
C LYS A 173 14.35 -9.10 12.92
N TYR A 174 13.61 -9.28 11.82
CA TYR A 174 13.12 -8.16 11.01
C TYR A 174 11.64 -7.80 11.25
N LEU A 175 10.86 -8.71 11.79
CA LEU A 175 9.45 -8.52 12.15
C LEU A 175 9.12 -9.33 13.42
N PRO A 176 9.76 -8.99 14.57
CA PRO A 176 9.55 -9.70 15.82
C PRO A 176 8.11 -9.57 16.31
N ASP A 177 7.67 -10.56 17.09
CA ASP A 177 6.37 -10.65 17.74
C ASP A 177 5.16 -10.80 16.80
N VAL A 178 5.38 -10.96 15.49
CA VAL A 178 4.34 -11.25 14.50
C VAL A 178 4.41 -12.71 14.07
N SER A 179 3.31 -13.43 14.24
CA SER A 179 3.18 -14.78 13.69
C SER A 179 3.00 -14.72 12.17
N LEU A 180 3.81 -15.50 11.47
CA LEU A 180 3.72 -15.75 10.04
C LEU A 180 2.86 -17.01 9.79
N PRO A 181 2.11 -17.08 8.68
CA PRO A 181 1.41 -18.28 8.26
C PRO A 181 2.36 -19.46 8.04
N SER A 182 1.93 -20.68 8.40
CA SER A 182 2.77 -21.88 8.31
C SER A 182 3.07 -22.35 6.89
N ASN A 183 2.33 -21.85 5.90
CA ASN A 183 2.58 -22.05 4.48
C ASN A 183 3.60 -21.09 3.88
N ILE A 184 4.26 -20.25 4.69
CA ILE A 184 5.47 -19.52 4.26
C ILE A 184 6.69 -20.42 4.44
N ILE A 185 7.45 -20.57 3.35
CA ILE A 185 8.68 -21.34 3.33
C ILE A 185 9.87 -20.38 3.16
N ALA A 186 10.60 -20.13 4.24
CA ALA A 186 11.83 -19.35 4.20
C ALA A 186 12.95 -20.15 3.51
N ASN A 187 13.46 -19.63 2.40
CA ASN A 187 14.41 -20.32 1.54
C ASN A 187 15.69 -19.48 1.37
N PRO A 188 16.89 -20.03 1.69
CA PRO A 188 18.13 -19.29 1.53
C PRO A 188 18.64 -19.22 0.09
N SER A 189 18.22 -20.17 -0.76
CA SER A 189 18.61 -20.20 -2.16
C SER A 189 17.68 -19.32 -2.98
N LEU A 190 18.23 -18.27 -3.58
CA LEU A 190 17.49 -17.40 -4.47
C LEU A 190 16.92 -18.19 -5.66
N GLN A 191 17.75 -19.01 -6.30
CA GLN A 191 17.40 -19.79 -7.48
C GLN A 191 16.28 -20.80 -7.19
N GLU A 192 16.40 -21.58 -6.11
CA GLU A 192 15.35 -22.55 -5.75
C GLU A 192 14.06 -21.86 -5.30
N SER A 193 14.14 -20.69 -4.67
CA SER A 193 12.95 -19.96 -4.20
C SER A 193 12.08 -19.45 -5.35
N VAL A 194 12.67 -19.05 -6.48
CA VAL A 194 11.95 -18.48 -7.63
C VAL A 194 11.58 -19.53 -8.68
N LYS A 195 12.13 -20.74 -8.56
CA LYS A 195 11.92 -21.83 -9.50
C LYS A 195 10.43 -22.15 -9.63
N ASP A 196 9.95 -22.27 -10.86
CA ASP A 196 8.54 -22.55 -11.21
C ASP A 196 7.53 -21.49 -10.71
N SER A 197 7.99 -20.36 -10.17
CA SER A 197 7.09 -19.33 -9.67
C SER A 197 6.56 -18.47 -10.81
N THR A 198 5.24 -18.39 -10.88
CA THR A 198 4.52 -17.61 -11.90
C THR A 198 4.33 -16.15 -11.49
N ILE A 199 4.37 -15.87 -10.18
CA ILE A 199 4.28 -14.51 -9.62
C ILE A 199 5.48 -14.28 -8.69
N LEU A 200 6.22 -13.20 -8.95
CA LEU A 200 7.36 -12.77 -8.16
C LEU A 200 7.07 -11.41 -7.49
N ILE A 201 7.22 -11.32 -6.19
CA ILE A 201 6.99 -10.08 -5.43
C ILE A 201 8.34 -9.57 -4.94
N PHE A 202 8.81 -8.46 -5.52
CA PHE A 202 10.13 -7.91 -5.22
C PHE A 202 10.03 -6.93 -4.07
N ASN A 203 10.64 -7.26 -2.93
CA ASN A 203 10.75 -6.37 -1.79
C ASN A 203 12.19 -6.30 -1.28
N LEU A 204 13.02 -5.59 -2.05
CA LEU A 204 14.46 -5.53 -1.88
C LEU A 204 14.92 -4.09 -1.60
N PRO A 205 15.98 -3.90 -0.81
CA PRO A 205 16.72 -2.64 -0.85
C PRO A 205 17.27 -2.39 -2.27
N HIS A 206 17.14 -1.16 -2.76
CA HIS A 206 17.40 -0.85 -4.18
C HIS A 206 18.82 -1.22 -4.63
N GLN A 207 19.81 -1.07 -3.75
CA GLN A 207 21.22 -1.33 -4.04
C GLN A 207 21.53 -2.79 -4.41
N PHE A 208 20.64 -3.72 -4.08
CA PHE A 208 20.82 -5.15 -4.35
C PHE A 208 20.05 -5.63 -5.59
N ILE A 209 19.18 -4.81 -6.18
CA ILE A 209 18.28 -5.22 -7.27
C ILE A 209 19.07 -5.84 -8.43
N SER A 210 20.06 -5.11 -8.97
CA SER A 210 20.80 -5.56 -10.15
C SER A 210 21.45 -6.91 -9.94
N GLY A 211 22.26 -7.05 -8.89
CA GLY A 211 22.99 -8.28 -8.62
C GLY A 211 22.10 -9.47 -8.28
N LEU A 212 20.91 -9.23 -7.70
CA LEU A 212 19.93 -10.29 -7.45
C LEU A 212 19.19 -10.71 -8.73
N CYS A 213 18.85 -9.76 -9.60
CA CYS A 213 18.27 -10.08 -10.90
C CYS A 213 19.23 -10.95 -11.73
N ASP A 214 20.51 -10.59 -11.77
CA ASP A 214 21.53 -11.34 -12.52
C ASP A 214 21.67 -12.79 -12.02
N GLN A 215 21.50 -13.02 -10.70
CA GLN A 215 21.57 -14.36 -10.09
C GLN A 215 20.35 -15.25 -10.35
N MET A 216 19.18 -14.66 -10.63
CA MET A 216 17.93 -15.40 -10.80
C MET A 216 17.46 -15.52 -12.25
N LYS A 217 18.07 -14.78 -13.17
CA LYS A 217 17.66 -14.66 -14.58
C LYS A 217 17.40 -16.01 -15.26
N GLU A 218 18.24 -17.01 -15.01
CA GLU A 218 18.14 -18.34 -15.63
C GLU A 218 17.23 -19.32 -14.85
N SER A 219 16.71 -18.90 -13.69
CA SER A 219 15.94 -19.75 -12.78
C SER A 219 14.44 -19.42 -12.74
N ILE A 220 14.05 -18.28 -13.33
CA ILE A 220 12.65 -17.86 -13.39
C ILE A 220 11.94 -18.43 -14.62
N LEU A 221 10.62 -18.57 -14.54
CA LEU A 221 9.82 -18.88 -15.71
C LEU A 221 9.82 -17.67 -16.67
N PRO A 222 9.98 -17.88 -17.99
CA PRO A 222 10.01 -16.78 -18.97
C PRO A 222 8.66 -16.04 -19.10
N TYR A 223 7.57 -16.65 -18.63
CA TYR A 223 6.23 -16.08 -18.55
C TYR A 223 5.83 -15.66 -17.14
N ALA A 224 6.76 -15.65 -16.17
CA ALA A 224 6.48 -15.10 -14.84
C ALA A 224 6.08 -13.62 -14.95
N ARG A 225 5.37 -13.13 -13.94
CA ARG A 225 5.03 -11.71 -13.77
C ARG A 225 5.47 -11.23 -12.39
N GLY A 226 5.78 -9.95 -12.30
CA GLY A 226 6.31 -9.33 -11.10
C GLY A 226 5.40 -8.27 -10.50
N ILE A 227 5.53 -8.03 -9.19
CA ILE A 227 5.10 -6.80 -8.53
C ILE A 227 6.28 -6.27 -7.72
N SER A 228 6.68 -5.02 -7.96
CA SER A 228 7.71 -4.35 -7.17
C SER A 228 7.06 -3.60 -5.99
N CYS A 229 7.44 -3.96 -4.77
CA CYS A 229 7.12 -3.23 -3.54
C CYS A 229 8.20 -2.19 -3.19
N ILE A 230 9.16 -1.95 -4.08
CA ILE A 230 10.32 -1.09 -3.84
C ILE A 230 9.91 0.36 -4.10
N LYS A 231 9.95 1.18 -3.06
CA LYS A 231 9.63 2.61 -3.14
C LYS A 231 10.86 3.39 -3.62
N GLY A 232 10.81 3.93 -4.82
CA GLY A 232 11.85 4.76 -5.40
C GLY A 232 11.84 4.71 -6.92
N VAL A 233 12.80 5.41 -7.52
CA VAL A 233 13.06 5.43 -8.97
C VAL A 233 14.57 5.38 -9.17
N GLU A 234 14.99 4.83 -10.31
CA GLU A 234 16.39 4.86 -10.73
C GLU A 234 16.56 6.10 -11.60
N VAL A 235 17.41 7.03 -11.17
CA VAL A 235 17.62 8.30 -11.86
C VAL A 235 19.11 8.50 -12.10
N SER A 236 19.44 8.92 -13.31
CA SER A 236 20.73 9.46 -13.68
C SER A 236 20.55 10.89 -14.19
N GLU A 237 21.64 11.58 -14.48
CA GLU A 237 21.55 12.91 -15.12
C GLU A 237 20.85 12.83 -16.48
N GLU A 238 20.96 11.70 -17.18
CA GLU A 238 20.44 11.50 -18.53
C GLU A 238 19.05 10.90 -18.57
N ASP A 239 18.65 10.08 -17.59
CA ASP A 239 17.38 9.37 -17.64
C ASP A 239 16.76 9.09 -16.28
N ILE A 240 15.45 8.86 -16.28
CA ILE A 240 14.70 8.37 -15.13
C ILE A 240 13.92 7.13 -15.53
N SER A 241 13.99 6.09 -14.70
CA SER A 241 13.32 4.81 -14.92
C SER A 241 12.74 4.28 -13.61
N LEU A 242 11.73 3.42 -13.73
CA LEU A 242 11.09 2.81 -12.57
C LEU A 242 11.80 1.50 -12.21
N PHE A 243 11.91 1.17 -10.92
CA PHE A 243 12.47 -0.13 -10.53
C PHE A 243 11.70 -1.32 -11.10
N SER A 244 10.40 -1.18 -11.33
CA SER A 244 9.61 -2.19 -12.04
C SER A 244 10.14 -2.44 -13.45
N GLU A 245 10.51 -1.39 -14.19
CA GLU A 245 11.11 -1.53 -15.52
C GLU A 245 12.51 -2.11 -15.43
N SER A 246 13.39 -1.59 -14.57
CA SER A 246 14.77 -2.09 -14.46
C SER A 246 14.79 -3.58 -14.10
N ILE A 247 13.88 -4.04 -13.24
CA ILE A 247 13.70 -5.47 -12.92
C ILE A 247 13.17 -6.22 -14.15
N GLY A 248 12.14 -5.71 -14.80
CA GLY A 248 11.53 -6.33 -15.98
C GLY A 248 12.50 -6.49 -17.15
N GLU A 249 13.32 -5.47 -17.42
CA GLU A 249 14.35 -5.48 -18.46
C GLU A 249 15.44 -6.52 -18.18
N LYS A 250 15.90 -6.61 -16.94
CA LYS A 250 16.94 -7.58 -16.56
C LYS A 250 16.43 -9.03 -16.63
N LEU A 251 15.19 -9.24 -16.22
CA LEU A 251 14.61 -10.57 -16.07
C LEU A 251 13.81 -11.04 -17.29
N GLY A 252 13.46 -10.16 -18.23
CA GLY A 252 12.65 -10.55 -19.38
C GLY A 252 11.15 -10.73 -19.06
N ILE A 253 10.65 -10.11 -17.98
CA ILE A 253 9.27 -10.28 -17.51
C ILE A 253 8.57 -8.93 -17.29
N TYR A 254 7.25 -8.94 -17.26
CA TYR A 254 6.48 -7.74 -16.92
C TYR A 254 6.37 -7.60 -15.40
N VAL A 255 6.55 -6.38 -14.89
CA VAL A 255 6.55 -6.07 -13.45
C VAL A 255 5.67 -4.85 -13.19
N GLY A 256 4.65 -5.01 -12.36
CA GLY A 256 3.84 -3.92 -11.82
C GLY A 256 4.47 -3.28 -10.58
N ALA A 257 3.72 -2.46 -9.85
CA ALA A 257 4.18 -1.78 -8.66
C ALA A 257 3.16 -1.83 -7.52
N LEU A 258 3.63 -1.77 -6.27
CA LEU A 258 2.80 -1.62 -5.08
C LEU A 258 3.35 -0.46 -4.25
N SER A 259 2.50 0.52 -3.96
CA SER A 259 2.80 1.62 -3.06
C SER A 259 1.55 2.10 -2.32
N GLY A 260 1.72 2.76 -1.17
CA GLY A 260 0.62 3.18 -0.32
C GLY A 260 1.03 3.61 1.08
N ALA A 261 0.06 4.09 1.85
CA ALA A 261 0.23 4.45 3.26
C ALA A 261 0.26 3.20 4.17
N ASN A 262 1.35 2.44 4.08
CA ASN A 262 1.41 1.07 4.59
C ASN A 262 2.67 0.81 5.47
N ILE A 263 2.66 1.32 6.70
CA ILE A 263 3.76 1.07 7.64
C ILE A 263 3.80 -0.42 8.02
N ALA A 264 4.93 -1.08 7.74
CA ALA A 264 5.06 -2.53 7.83
C ALA A 264 4.58 -3.17 9.13
N ASN A 265 5.00 -2.62 10.28
CA ASN A 265 4.58 -3.14 11.58
C ASN A 265 3.06 -2.99 11.82
N GLU A 266 2.43 -1.94 11.29
CA GLU A 266 0.99 -1.72 11.45
C GLU A 266 0.19 -2.71 10.61
N VAL A 267 0.63 -2.91 9.36
CA VAL A 267 0.05 -3.93 8.47
C VAL A 267 0.19 -5.33 9.05
N ALA A 268 1.38 -5.66 9.57
CA ALA A 268 1.65 -6.95 10.19
C ALA A 268 0.84 -7.18 11.47
N GLN A 269 0.50 -6.11 12.18
CA GLN A 269 -0.40 -6.09 13.35
C GLN A 269 -1.89 -6.02 12.95
N GLU A 270 -2.21 -6.14 11.66
CA GLU A 270 -3.58 -6.12 11.13
C GLU A 270 -4.33 -4.83 11.46
N LYS A 271 -3.61 -3.72 11.61
CA LYS A 271 -4.22 -2.40 11.70
C LYS A 271 -4.71 -1.99 10.33
N PHE A 272 -5.92 -1.44 10.30
CA PHE A 272 -6.56 -1.00 9.07
C PHE A 272 -5.69 0.03 8.33
N CYS A 273 -5.43 -0.24 7.06
CA CYS A 273 -4.81 0.68 6.12
C CYS A 273 -5.15 0.29 4.68
N GLU A 274 -4.65 1.08 3.73
CA GLU A 274 -4.93 0.91 2.31
C GLU A 274 -3.64 0.99 1.49
N THR A 275 -3.61 0.30 0.35
CA THR A 275 -2.54 0.37 -0.63
C THR A 275 -3.10 0.44 -2.05
N THR A 276 -2.26 0.89 -2.97
CA THR A 276 -2.54 0.81 -4.40
C THR A 276 -1.58 -0.17 -5.06
N ILE A 277 -2.12 -1.04 -5.91
CA ILE A 277 -1.34 -1.93 -6.78
C ILE A 277 -1.54 -1.44 -8.20
N ALA A 278 -0.45 -1.15 -8.89
CA ALA A 278 -0.47 -0.88 -10.31
C ALA A 278 -0.06 -2.12 -11.09
N TYR A 279 -0.95 -2.60 -11.95
CA TYR A 279 -0.71 -3.71 -12.86
C TYR A 279 -1.52 -3.47 -14.13
N ASP A 280 -0.86 -3.19 -15.25
CA ASP A 280 -1.49 -3.08 -16.57
C ASP A 280 -1.25 -4.38 -17.33
N PRO A 281 -2.23 -5.31 -17.40
CA PRO A 281 -2.00 -6.63 -17.97
C PRO A 281 -1.43 -6.52 -19.40
N PRO A 282 -0.28 -7.16 -19.70
CA PRO A 282 0.26 -7.16 -21.05
C PRO A 282 -0.78 -7.65 -22.07
N PRO A 283 -0.88 -7.04 -23.27
CA PRO A 283 -1.91 -7.42 -24.25
C PRO A 283 -1.92 -8.91 -24.60
N MET A 284 -0.75 -9.56 -24.56
CA MET A 284 -0.60 -11.00 -24.82
C MET A 284 -1.20 -11.91 -23.73
N ASP A 285 -1.41 -11.37 -22.53
CA ASP A 285 -2.07 -12.05 -21.42
C ASP A 285 -3.59 -11.77 -21.42
N SER A 286 -4.05 -10.84 -22.27
CA SER A 286 -5.47 -10.52 -22.43
C SER A 286 -6.18 -11.70 -23.08
N ARG A 287 -7.01 -12.39 -22.29
CA ARG A 287 -7.93 -13.41 -22.79
C ARG A 287 -9.29 -12.75 -22.96
N ASN A 288 -9.84 -12.79 -24.17
CA ASN A 288 -11.22 -12.38 -24.37
C ASN A 288 -12.11 -13.14 -23.38
N PRO A 289 -13.04 -12.47 -22.69
CA PRO A 289 -13.95 -13.16 -21.79
C PRO A 289 -14.66 -14.26 -22.58
N THR A 290 -14.60 -15.49 -22.07
CA THR A 290 -15.34 -16.64 -22.58
C THR A 290 -16.77 -16.20 -22.92
N PRO A 291 -17.31 -16.52 -24.11
CA PRO A 291 -18.65 -16.07 -24.49
C PRO A 291 -19.65 -16.49 -23.41
N LYS A 292 -20.26 -15.52 -22.74
CA LYS A 292 -21.48 -15.79 -21.96
C LYS A 292 -22.49 -16.40 -22.95
N GLU A 293 -23.08 -17.53 -22.57
CA GLU A 293 -23.97 -18.32 -23.41
C GLU A 293 -24.88 -17.44 -24.28
N GLY A 294 -24.82 -17.61 -25.60
CA GLY A 294 -25.71 -16.96 -26.56
C GLY A 294 -25.17 -15.79 -27.37
N ARG A 295 -23.88 -15.42 -27.27
CA ARG A 295 -23.24 -14.47 -28.20
C ARG A 295 -22.15 -15.14 -29.02
N THR A 296 -22.31 -15.15 -30.34
CA THR A 296 -21.27 -15.54 -31.30
C THR A 296 -20.05 -14.61 -31.13
N PRO A 297 -18.81 -15.13 -31.10
CA PRO A 297 -17.64 -14.28 -31.07
C PRO A 297 -17.60 -13.48 -32.39
N GLN A 298 -17.65 -12.15 -32.30
CA GLN A 298 -17.19 -11.33 -33.41
C GLN A 298 -15.66 -11.46 -33.45
N ALA A 299 -15.14 -12.05 -34.52
CA ALA A 299 -13.71 -12.03 -34.78
C ALA A 299 -13.29 -10.56 -34.95
N SER A 300 -12.52 -10.02 -34.01
CA SER A 300 -11.85 -8.76 -34.21
C SER A 300 -10.84 -8.95 -35.34
N GLN A 301 -11.01 -8.21 -36.44
CA GLN A 301 -10.01 -8.03 -37.51
C GLN A 301 -8.85 -7.15 -37.01
N LEU A 302 -8.33 -7.42 -35.81
CA LEU A 302 -7.16 -6.74 -35.29
C LEU A 302 -5.93 -7.52 -35.76
N ASP A 303 -5.05 -6.82 -36.46
CA ASP A 303 -3.79 -7.35 -36.96
C ASP A 303 -2.94 -7.88 -35.79
N LEU A 304 -2.82 -9.20 -35.68
CA LEU A 304 -2.18 -9.89 -34.55
C LEU A 304 -0.70 -9.52 -34.40
N THR A 305 -0.06 -9.00 -35.45
CA THR A 305 1.32 -8.51 -35.39
C THR A 305 1.48 -7.17 -34.68
N GLN A 306 0.39 -6.43 -34.42
CA GLN A 306 0.41 -5.18 -33.63
C GLN A 306 0.09 -5.37 -32.14
N ILE A 307 -0.43 -6.56 -31.75
CA ILE A 307 -0.82 -6.87 -30.35
C ILE A 307 0.39 -7.30 -29.49
N THR A 308 1.55 -7.54 -30.10
CA THR A 308 2.74 -8.07 -29.39
C THR A 308 3.59 -7.01 -28.69
N GLU A 309 3.36 -5.71 -28.94
CA GLU A 309 4.21 -4.65 -28.40
C GLU A 309 3.65 -4.10 -27.08
N HIS A 310 4.17 -4.63 -25.96
CA HIS A 310 3.95 -4.02 -24.66
C HIS A 310 4.70 -2.68 -24.54
N LYS A 311 4.11 -1.73 -23.82
CA LYS A 311 4.67 -0.39 -23.62
C LYS A 311 5.48 -0.31 -22.32
N ASP A 312 6.50 0.52 -22.31
CA ASP A 312 7.25 0.89 -21.10
C ASP A 312 6.51 1.99 -20.32
N SER A 313 7.09 2.40 -19.19
CA SER A 313 6.56 3.48 -18.35
C SER A 313 6.61 4.85 -19.00
N LYS A 314 7.30 5.04 -20.13
CA LYS A 314 7.24 6.29 -20.91
C LYS A 314 6.25 6.19 -22.07
N GLY A 315 5.51 5.09 -22.15
CA GLY A 315 4.53 4.80 -23.19
C GLY A 315 5.16 4.45 -24.55
N LEU A 316 6.46 4.19 -24.60
CA LEU A 316 7.19 3.74 -25.78
C LEU A 316 7.14 2.22 -25.90
N THR A 317 7.44 1.66 -27.08
CA THR A 317 7.59 0.20 -27.23
C THR A 317 8.72 -0.27 -26.32
N SER A 318 8.39 -1.15 -25.37
CA SER A 318 9.36 -1.59 -24.39
C SER A 318 10.38 -2.56 -24.99
N ARG A 319 11.59 -2.52 -24.45
CA ARG A 319 12.73 -3.35 -24.87
C ARG A 319 12.60 -4.82 -24.46
N VAL A 320 11.71 -5.11 -23.50
CA VAL A 320 11.53 -6.46 -22.98
C VAL A 320 10.78 -7.33 -23.99
N ARG A 321 11.18 -8.58 -24.19
CA ARG A 321 10.36 -9.52 -24.98
C ARG A 321 9.63 -10.43 -24.03
N LEU A 322 8.35 -10.17 -23.85
CA LEU A 322 7.51 -10.93 -22.94
C LEU A 322 7.10 -12.28 -23.55
N THR A 323 6.95 -13.29 -22.71
CA THR A 323 6.36 -14.59 -23.06
C THR A 323 4.94 -14.66 -22.52
N ALA A 324 3.97 -15.06 -23.35
CA ALA A 324 2.57 -15.19 -22.97
C ALA A 324 2.37 -16.26 -21.89
N GLN A 325 1.40 -16.06 -21.00
CA GLN A 325 1.08 -17.04 -19.95
C GLN A 325 0.33 -18.26 -20.50
N PRO A 326 0.64 -19.48 -20.01
CA PRO A 326 -0.11 -20.71 -20.31
C PRO A 326 -1.61 -20.57 -20.11
N ALA A 327 -2.42 -21.00 -21.09
CA ALA A 327 -3.88 -20.84 -21.12
C ALA A 327 -4.63 -21.55 -19.98
N ASP A 328 -3.97 -22.52 -19.34
CA ASP A 328 -4.46 -23.33 -18.24
C ASP A 328 -4.18 -22.73 -16.85
N LEU A 329 -3.43 -21.63 -16.75
CA LEU A 329 -3.34 -20.81 -15.54
C LEU A 329 -4.52 -19.82 -15.45
N PRO A 330 -4.93 -19.40 -14.25
CA PRO A 330 -5.79 -18.23 -14.08
C PRO A 330 -5.22 -16.98 -14.76
N PRO A 331 -6.05 -16.07 -15.29
CA PRO A 331 -5.56 -14.83 -15.87
C PRO A 331 -4.97 -13.92 -14.77
N LEU A 332 -3.75 -13.41 -14.98
CA LEU A 332 -3.24 -12.33 -14.14
C LEU A 332 -3.84 -11.00 -14.58
N ASP A 333 -4.96 -10.64 -13.96
CA ASP A 333 -5.66 -9.38 -14.17
C ASP A 333 -5.84 -8.62 -12.84
N HIS A 334 -6.59 -7.51 -12.89
CA HIS A 334 -6.85 -6.71 -11.69
C HIS A 334 -7.60 -7.49 -10.60
N GLU A 335 -8.47 -8.43 -10.96
CA GLU A 335 -9.25 -9.22 -9.99
C GLU A 335 -8.34 -10.21 -9.26
N LEU A 336 -7.44 -10.88 -9.99
CA LEU A 336 -6.46 -11.77 -9.37
C LEU A 336 -5.46 -11.01 -8.51
N MET A 337 -4.97 -9.86 -8.97
CA MET A 337 -4.09 -8.99 -8.15
C MET A 337 -4.80 -8.51 -6.90
N HIS A 338 -6.07 -8.09 -7.00
CA HIS A 338 -6.85 -7.74 -5.83
C HIS A 338 -6.96 -8.93 -4.87
N THR A 339 -7.32 -10.12 -5.37
CA THR A 339 -7.45 -11.34 -4.57
C THR A 339 -6.14 -11.73 -3.87
N LEU A 340 -5.00 -11.60 -4.54
CA LEU A 340 -3.70 -11.98 -3.99
C LEU A 340 -3.29 -11.10 -2.79
N PHE A 341 -3.64 -9.82 -2.80
CA PHE A 341 -3.13 -8.85 -1.83
C PHE A 341 -4.17 -8.30 -0.85
N HIS A 342 -5.47 -8.31 -1.19
CA HIS A 342 -6.50 -7.69 -0.37
C HIS A 342 -6.74 -8.47 0.93
N ARG A 343 -6.88 -7.76 2.05
CA ARG A 343 -7.33 -8.30 3.35
C ARG A 343 -8.34 -7.33 3.99
N PRO A 344 -9.20 -7.77 4.93
CA PRO A 344 -10.10 -6.86 5.66
C PRO A 344 -9.40 -5.70 6.39
N TYR A 345 -8.11 -5.85 6.73
CA TYR A 345 -7.28 -4.80 7.34
C TYR A 345 -6.33 -4.12 6.35
N PHE A 346 -6.24 -4.59 5.11
CA PHE A 346 -5.32 -4.11 4.08
C PHE A 346 -6.09 -3.99 2.78
N HIS A 347 -6.81 -2.87 2.62
CA HIS A 347 -7.60 -2.63 1.42
C HIS A 347 -6.70 -2.32 0.24
N VAL A 348 -6.95 -3.01 -0.87
CA VAL A 348 -6.19 -2.86 -2.11
C VAL A 348 -7.09 -2.21 -3.15
N HIS A 349 -6.61 -1.14 -3.76
CA HIS A 349 -7.17 -0.65 -5.03
C HIS A 349 -6.18 -0.98 -6.16
N VAL A 350 -6.68 -1.57 -7.25
CA VAL A 350 -5.85 -1.99 -8.38
C VAL A 350 -6.06 -1.07 -9.57
N VAL A 351 -4.99 -0.44 -10.03
CA VAL A 351 -4.96 0.51 -11.15
C VAL A 351 -4.00 0.04 -12.24
N SER A 352 -4.05 0.63 -13.43
CA SER A 352 -3.10 0.34 -14.51
C SER A 352 -1.90 1.31 -14.53
N ASP A 353 -1.94 2.37 -13.73
CA ASP A 353 -0.92 3.43 -13.76
C ASP A 353 0.33 3.09 -12.92
N VAL A 354 1.22 2.29 -13.50
CA VAL A 354 2.50 1.88 -12.87
C VAL A 354 3.40 3.09 -12.60
N ALA A 355 3.47 4.04 -13.54
CA ALA A 355 4.29 5.24 -13.38
C ALA A 355 3.82 6.10 -12.21
N GLY A 356 2.52 6.40 -12.12
CA GLY A 356 1.96 7.19 -11.04
C GLY A 356 2.16 6.56 -9.66
N VAL A 357 1.94 5.24 -9.53
CA VAL A 357 2.13 4.52 -8.26
C VAL A 357 3.60 4.51 -7.83
N SER A 358 4.53 4.25 -8.75
CA SER A 358 5.97 4.23 -8.44
C SER A 358 6.50 5.64 -8.10
N LEU A 359 6.14 6.66 -8.89
CA LEU A 359 6.55 8.05 -8.64
C LEU A 359 5.98 8.58 -7.33
N GLY A 360 4.73 8.24 -7.00
CA GLY A 360 4.09 8.57 -5.73
C GLY A 360 4.92 8.10 -4.55
N GLY A 361 5.34 6.82 -4.55
CA GLY A 361 6.18 6.23 -3.50
C GLY A 361 7.60 6.82 -3.40
N ALA A 362 8.16 7.28 -4.51
CA ALA A 362 9.51 7.85 -4.58
C ALA A 362 9.54 9.32 -4.10
N LEU A 363 8.82 10.20 -4.79
CA LEU A 363 8.92 11.65 -4.64
C LEU A 363 8.40 12.14 -3.28
N LYS A 364 7.41 11.45 -2.69
CA LYS A 364 6.88 11.79 -1.36
C LYS A 364 7.94 11.80 -0.26
N ASN A 365 9.03 11.03 -0.42
CA ASN A 365 10.11 11.01 0.56
C ASN A 365 10.89 12.33 0.60
N ILE A 366 11.02 13.02 -0.53
CA ILE A 366 11.63 14.36 -0.59
C ILE A 366 10.71 15.36 0.13
N VAL A 367 9.41 15.32 -0.16
CA VAL A 367 8.42 16.19 0.50
C VAL A 367 8.36 15.94 2.01
N ALA A 368 8.53 14.69 2.44
CA ALA A 368 8.59 14.33 3.86
C ALA A 368 9.81 14.94 4.58
N LEU A 369 10.96 15.09 3.91
CA LEU A 369 12.11 15.82 4.47
C LEU A 369 11.76 17.30 4.66
N ALA A 370 11.19 17.95 3.64
CA ALA A 370 10.77 19.35 3.73
C ALA A 370 9.76 19.59 4.86
N ALA A 371 8.76 18.71 4.98
CA ALA A 371 7.79 18.75 6.07
C ALA A 371 8.47 18.58 7.44
N GLY A 372 9.50 17.72 7.52
CA GLY A 372 10.30 17.52 8.72
C GLY A 372 11.07 18.78 9.12
N PHE A 373 11.71 19.44 8.16
CA PHE A 373 12.43 20.69 8.41
C PHE A 373 11.51 21.78 8.97
N VAL A 374 10.35 22.00 8.34
CA VAL A 374 9.34 22.96 8.81
C VAL A 374 8.81 22.61 10.20
N ALA A 375 8.61 21.31 10.49
CA ALA A 375 8.22 20.86 11.82
C ALA A 375 9.34 21.04 12.86
N GLY A 376 10.61 20.96 12.44
CA GLY A 376 11.78 21.18 13.29
C GLY A 376 11.90 22.63 13.76
N LEU A 377 11.58 23.58 12.87
CA LEU A 377 11.52 25.02 13.20
C LEU A 377 10.30 25.41 14.07
N GLY A 378 9.33 24.50 14.24
CA GLY A 378 8.14 24.77 15.05
C GLY A 378 7.11 25.69 14.38
N TRP A 379 7.09 25.78 13.05
CA TRP A 379 6.15 26.65 12.31
C TRP A 379 4.68 26.17 12.31
N GLY A 380 4.41 24.99 12.88
CA GLY A 380 3.06 24.46 13.08
C GLY A 380 2.45 23.77 11.86
N ASP A 381 1.21 23.29 12.03
CA ASP A 381 0.54 22.42 11.07
C ASP A 381 0.16 23.13 9.76
N ASN A 382 -0.13 24.44 9.81
CA ASN A 382 -0.46 25.22 8.60
C ASN A 382 0.71 25.26 7.62
N ALA A 383 1.94 25.50 8.12
CA ALA A 383 3.13 25.52 7.28
C ALA A 383 3.41 24.12 6.71
N LYS A 384 3.32 23.08 7.55
CA LYS A 384 3.45 21.68 7.12
C LYS A 384 2.45 21.31 6.03
N ALA A 385 1.18 21.71 6.18
CA ALA A 385 0.13 21.48 5.18
C ALA A 385 0.43 22.21 3.86
N ALA A 386 0.96 23.44 3.91
CA ALA A 386 1.40 24.15 2.71
C ALA A 386 2.51 23.41 1.97
N ILE A 387 3.51 22.86 2.69
CA ILE A 387 4.57 22.04 2.10
C ILE A 387 4.01 20.79 1.44
N MET A 388 3.13 20.08 2.13
CA MET A 388 2.49 18.88 1.59
C MET A 388 1.71 19.18 0.32
N ARG A 389 0.96 20.30 0.30
CA ARG A 389 0.20 20.75 -0.87
C ARG A 389 1.12 21.09 -2.05
N VAL A 390 2.17 21.88 -1.83
CA VAL A 390 3.14 22.23 -2.89
C VAL A 390 3.85 20.98 -3.41
N GLY A 391 4.30 20.10 -2.51
CA GLY A 391 4.93 18.85 -2.88
C GLY A 391 4.04 17.93 -3.70
N LEU A 392 2.76 17.80 -3.33
CA LEU A 392 1.79 17.02 -4.12
C LEU A 392 1.63 17.57 -5.55
N LEU A 393 1.63 18.90 -5.72
CA LEU A 393 1.55 19.52 -7.05
C LEU A 393 2.83 19.30 -7.85
N GLU A 394 4.00 19.41 -7.24
CA GLU A 394 5.26 19.11 -7.89
C GLU A 394 5.36 17.64 -8.28
N MET A 395 4.88 16.71 -7.45
CA MET A 395 4.78 15.28 -7.80
C MET A 395 3.92 15.04 -9.04
N ARG A 396 2.73 15.65 -9.09
CA ARG A 396 1.83 15.59 -10.27
C ARG A 396 2.48 16.18 -11.51
N LYS A 397 3.11 17.35 -11.37
CA LYS A 397 3.80 18.04 -12.46
C LYS A 397 4.97 17.21 -12.97
N PHE A 398 5.73 16.57 -12.07
CA PHE A 398 6.88 15.74 -12.41
C PHE A 398 6.44 14.54 -13.23
N GLY A 399 5.43 13.81 -12.75
CA GLY A 399 4.83 12.71 -13.51
C GLY A 399 4.36 13.17 -14.89
N LYS A 400 3.55 14.23 -14.95
CA LYS A 400 3.05 14.76 -16.23
C LYS A 400 4.16 15.18 -17.19
N MET A 401 5.27 15.73 -16.68
CA MET A 401 6.36 16.24 -17.52
C MET A 401 7.25 15.13 -18.07
N PHE A 402 7.50 14.07 -17.29
CA PHE A 402 8.50 13.05 -17.64
C PHE A 402 7.92 11.68 -18.00
N PHE A 403 6.61 11.46 -17.75
CA PHE A 403 5.90 10.20 -17.97
C PHE A 403 4.53 10.42 -18.65
N GLU A 404 4.40 11.46 -19.49
CA GLU A 404 3.12 11.95 -20.01
C GLU A 404 2.22 10.89 -20.67
N ASN A 405 2.82 9.88 -21.32
CA ASN A 405 2.09 8.88 -22.09
C ASN A 405 1.53 7.73 -21.24
N SER A 406 2.00 7.56 -20.01
CA SER A 406 1.62 6.45 -19.13
C SER A 406 0.94 6.93 -17.85
N VAL A 407 1.36 8.09 -17.34
CA VAL A 407 0.95 8.57 -16.03
C VAL A 407 -0.48 9.09 -16.07
N ARG A 408 -1.24 8.79 -15.01
CA ARG A 408 -2.54 9.39 -14.75
C ARG A 408 -2.38 10.31 -13.56
N THR A 409 -2.46 11.63 -13.78
CA THR A 409 -2.23 12.60 -12.69
C THR A 409 -3.24 12.49 -11.54
N ALA A 410 -4.39 11.83 -11.76
CA ALA A 410 -5.37 11.47 -10.75
C ALA A 410 -4.83 10.46 -9.72
N THR A 411 -3.89 9.59 -10.11
CA THR A 411 -3.23 8.61 -9.22
C THR A 411 -2.60 9.30 -8.01
N PHE A 412 -2.00 10.48 -8.18
CA PHE A 412 -1.41 11.21 -7.06
C PHE A 412 -2.44 11.73 -6.06
N THR A 413 -3.69 11.95 -6.47
CA THR A 413 -4.74 12.59 -5.65
C THR A 413 -5.82 11.64 -5.16
N GLU A 414 -6.07 10.56 -5.88
CA GLU A 414 -7.16 9.61 -5.61
C GLU A 414 -6.65 8.33 -4.95
N GLU A 415 -5.39 7.95 -5.20
CA GLU A 415 -4.85 6.66 -4.77
C GLU A 415 -4.03 6.77 -3.47
N SER A 416 -3.98 5.66 -2.72
CA SER A 416 -3.16 5.56 -1.50
C SER A 416 -1.68 5.80 -1.78
N ALA A 417 -1.18 5.36 -2.95
CA ALA A 417 0.20 5.58 -3.40
C ALA A 417 0.58 7.06 -3.56
N GLY A 418 -0.40 7.95 -3.71
CA GLY A 418 -0.20 9.38 -3.84
C GLY A 418 -0.40 10.11 -2.50
N VAL A 419 -1.58 10.70 -2.35
CA VAL A 419 -1.88 11.63 -1.25
C VAL A 419 -1.81 10.97 0.13
N ALA A 420 -2.25 9.72 0.27
CA ALA A 420 -2.25 9.05 1.57
C ALA A 420 -0.82 8.72 2.04
N ASP A 421 0.02 8.14 1.17
CA ASP A 421 1.42 7.84 1.51
C ASP A 421 2.19 9.13 1.80
N LEU A 422 1.90 10.21 1.08
CA LEU A 422 2.46 11.53 1.36
C LEU A 422 2.06 12.01 2.77
N ILE A 423 0.77 11.95 3.14
CA ILE A 423 0.28 12.38 4.45
C ILE A 423 0.93 11.59 5.59
N THR A 424 0.94 10.25 5.53
CA THR A 424 1.53 9.43 6.60
C THR A 424 3.03 9.69 6.72
N SER A 425 3.72 9.86 5.58
CA SER A 425 5.16 10.08 5.54
C SER A 425 5.57 11.43 6.12
N CYS A 426 4.81 12.50 5.83
CA CYS A 426 4.99 13.83 6.40
C CYS A 426 4.53 13.95 7.86
N SER A 427 3.85 12.95 8.41
CA SER A 427 3.37 12.97 9.80
C SER A 427 4.26 12.15 10.73
N GLY A 428 4.81 11.04 10.25
CA GLY A 428 5.54 10.10 11.10
C GLY A 428 6.59 9.24 10.39
N GLY A 429 6.90 9.50 9.12
CA GLY A 429 7.92 8.73 8.39
C GLY A 429 9.35 8.98 8.91
N ARG A 430 10.28 8.05 8.62
CA ARG A 430 11.70 8.19 9.01
C ARG A 430 12.33 9.47 8.44
N ASN A 431 12.09 9.76 7.15
CA ASN A 431 12.55 11.00 6.51
C ASN A 431 12.08 12.25 7.30
N PHE A 432 10.79 12.33 7.61
CA PHE A 432 10.22 13.43 8.41
C PHE A 432 10.87 13.55 9.79
N ARG A 433 10.99 12.44 10.54
CA ARG A 433 11.57 12.46 11.89
C ARG A 433 13.03 12.90 11.88
N CYS A 434 13.84 12.36 10.97
CA CYS A 434 15.26 12.69 10.89
C CYS A 434 15.47 14.15 10.46
N ALA A 435 14.71 14.65 9.47
CA ALA A 435 14.76 16.07 9.07
C ALA A 435 14.29 17.01 10.19
N LYS A 436 13.28 16.61 10.97
CA LYS A 436 12.86 17.37 12.16
C LYS A 436 13.98 17.43 13.20
N MET A 437 14.60 16.29 13.51
CA MET A 437 15.69 16.21 14.49
C MET A 437 16.93 16.98 14.04
N SER A 438 17.26 16.96 12.74
CA SER A 438 18.43 17.67 12.22
C SER A 438 18.34 19.18 12.48
N VAL A 439 17.15 19.76 12.30
CA VAL A 439 16.89 21.16 12.61
C VAL A 439 16.92 21.41 14.13
N GLN A 440 16.26 20.56 14.92
CA GLN A 440 16.18 20.74 16.38
C GLN A 440 17.53 20.57 17.10
N ARG A 441 18.42 19.73 16.56
CA ARG A 441 19.74 19.45 17.13
C ARG A 441 20.86 20.25 16.48
N HIS A 442 20.56 21.02 15.43
CA HIS A 442 21.56 21.73 14.61
C HIS A 442 22.63 20.80 14.05
N MET A 443 22.21 19.65 13.55
CA MET A 443 23.07 18.62 12.96
C MET A 443 22.73 18.42 11.48
N SER A 444 23.66 17.86 10.72
CA SER A 444 23.36 17.39 9.37
C SER A 444 22.44 16.16 9.41
N ILE A 445 21.68 15.92 8.33
CA ILE A 445 20.87 14.69 8.23
C ILE A 445 21.76 13.44 8.28
N ALA A 446 22.97 13.48 7.71
CA ALA A 446 23.88 12.34 7.71
C ALA A 446 24.28 11.92 9.13
N GLU A 447 24.50 12.89 10.02
CA GLU A 447 24.79 12.61 11.43
C GLU A 447 23.57 12.03 12.15
N VAL A 448 22.39 12.62 11.96
CA VAL A 448 21.14 12.10 12.54
C VAL A 448 20.83 10.69 12.03
N GLU A 449 21.03 10.41 10.74
CA GLU A 449 20.85 9.08 10.15
C GLU A 449 21.76 8.05 10.83
N LYS A 450 23.03 8.40 11.05
CA LYS A 450 24.01 7.53 11.70
C LYS A 450 23.63 7.23 13.16
N GLU A 451 23.13 8.21 13.89
CA GLU A 451 22.75 8.06 15.30
C GLU A 451 21.42 7.30 15.47
N GLU A 452 20.43 7.58 14.64
CA GLU A 452 19.04 7.17 14.89
C GLU A 452 18.62 5.90 14.13
N LEU A 453 19.27 5.59 13.01
CA LEU A 453 18.78 4.54 12.10
C LEU A 453 19.58 3.23 12.15
N ASN A 454 20.54 3.09 13.06
CA ASN A 454 21.29 1.85 13.31
C ASN A 454 21.82 1.17 12.02
N GLY A 455 22.32 1.98 11.07
CA GLY A 455 22.84 1.52 9.78
C GLY A 455 21.83 1.44 8.63
N GLN A 456 20.55 1.81 8.84
CA GLN A 456 19.59 1.98 7.75
C GLN A 456 19.71 3.36 7.10
N MET A 457 19.68 3.42 5.78
CA MET A 457 19.78 4.69 5.04
C MET A 457 18.42 5.34 4.76
N LEU A 458 18.37 6.67 4.77
CA LEU A 458 17.20 7.42 4.32
C LEU A 458 17.11 7.41 2.79
N GLN A 459 15.99 6.92 2.27
CA GLN A 459 15.72 6.95 0.83
C GLN A 459 15.46 8.37 0.33
N GLY A 460 14.96 9.28 1.17
CA GLY A 460 14.62 10.64 0.75
C GLY A 460 15.83 11.47 0.35
N THR A 461 16.98 11.29 1.02
CA THR A 461 18.20 12.05 0.76
C THR A 461 18.84 11.68 -0.57
N SER A 462 18.93 10.37 -0.86
CA SER A 462 19.35 9.85 -2.16
C SER A 462 18.40 10.27 -3.28
N THR A 463 17.09 10.06 -3.09
CA THR A 463 16.08 10.47 -4.10
C THR A 463 16.15 11.97 -4.39
N ALA A 464 16.36 12.82 -3.37
CA ALA A 464 16.49 14.27 -3.56
C ALA A 464 17.72 14.64 -4.41
N LYS A 465 18.86 13.98 -4.17
CA LYS A 465 20.09 14.17 -4.95
C LYS A 465 19.88 13.79 -6.41
N ASP A 466 19.31 12.61 -6.62
CA ASP A 466 19.14 12.00 -7.93
C ASP A 466 18.12 12.80 -8.79
N VAL A 467 16.98 13.17 -8.20
CA VAL A 467 15.98 14.04 -8.84
C VAL A 467 16.55 15.43 -9.12
N HIS A 468 17.29 16.02 -8.19
CA HIS A 468 17.91 17.33 -8.43
C HIS A 468 18.92 17.27 -9.58
N GLY A 469 19.79 16.27 -9.63
CA GLY A 469 20.74 16.07 -10.73
C GLY A 469 20.04 15.97 -12.10
N PHE A 470 18.98 15.16 -12.16
CA PHE A 470 18.14 15.01 -13.35
C PHE A 470 17.46 16.31 -13.82
N LEU A 471 16.94 17.10 -12.87
CA LEU A 471 16.31 18.39 -13.16
C LEU A 471 17.34 19.43 -13.61
N LYS A 472 18.50 19.47 -12.96
CA LYS A 472 19.61 20.38 -13.27
C LYS A 472 20.16 20.15 -14.67
N ALA A 473 20.38 18.88 -15.05
CA ALA A 473 20.82 18.51 -16.40
C ALA A 473 19.86 18.99 -17.51
N ARG A 474 18.60 19.26 -17.17
CA ARG A 474 17.55 19.74 -18.10
C ARG A 474 17.22 21.22 -17.94
N GLY A 475 17.88 21.94 -17.04
CA GLY A 475 17.54 23.33 -16.71
C GLY A 475 16.13 23.50 -16.14
N LYS A 476 15.61 22.47 -15.45
CA LYS A 476 14.24 22.42 -14.92
C LYS A 476 14.14 22.65 -13.41
N GLU A 477 15.24 22.94 -12.71
CA GLU A 477 15.24 23.21 -11.26
C GLU A 477 14.22 24.29 -10.85
N GLY A 478 14.11 25.36 -11.65
CA GLY A 478 13.16 26.45 -11.40
C GLY A 478 11.68 26.07 -11.53
N GLU A 479 11.37 24.91 -12.10
CA GLU A 479 10.00 24.39 -12.27
C GLU A 479 9.53 23.52 -11.11
N PHE A 480 10.45 23.10 -10.23
CA PHE A 480 10.22 22.22 -9.08
C PHE A 480 10.89 22.80 -7.82
N PRO A 481 10.49 24.01 -7.38
CA PRO A 481 11.18 24.74 -6.33
C PRO A 481 11.26 23.98 -5.01
N LEU A 482 10.21 23.28 -4.58
CA LEU A 482 10.25 22.53 -3.33
C LEU A 482 11.22 21.34 -3.41
N LEU A 483 11.18 20.55 -4.49
CA LEU A 483 12.11 19.43 -4.67
C LEU A 483 13.56 19.93 -4.72
N THR A 484 13.82 21.02 -5.44
CA THR A 484 15.14 21.65 -5.54
C THR A 484 15.60 22.22 -4.19
N SER A 485 14.79 23.03 -3.52
CA SER A 485 15.15 23.64 -2.23
C SER A 485 15.39 22.61 -1.14
N THR A 486 14.64 21.51 -1.14
CA THR A 486 14.87 20.41 -0.21
C THR A 486 16.29 19.86 -0.39
N TYR A 487 16.73 19.63 -1.63
CA TYR A 487 18.10 19.20 -1.91
C TYR A 487 19.15 20.23 -1.50
N LEU A 488 18.95 21.51 -1.83
CA LEU A 488 19.90 22.58 -1.47
C LEU A 488 20.08 22.70 0.05
N ILE A 489 19.00 22.54 0.83
CA ILE A 489 19.06 22.49 2.28
C ILE A 489 19.88 21.28 2.76
N LEU A 490 19.71 20.10 2.15
CA LEU A 490 20.50 18.92 2.49
C LEU A 490 22.00 19.12 2.27
N GLN A 491 22.38 19.90 1.25
CA GLN A 491 23.78 20.23 0.96
C GLN A 491 24.32 21.40 1.80
N GLY A 492 23.47 22.09 2.57
CA GLY A 492 23.84 23.31 3.30
C GLY A 492 24.00 24.54 2.41
N GLU A 493 23.50 24.49 1.17
CA GLU A 493 23.53 25.60 0.20
C GLU A 493 22.36 26.57 0.38
N ALA A 494 21.31 26.16 1.09
CA ALA A 494 20.16 26.98 1.47
C ALA A 494 19.77 26.73 2.93
N LYS A 495 19.10 27.69 3.56
CA LYS A 495 18.60 27.55 4.93
C LYS A 495 17.14 27.12 4.93
N VAL A 496 16.71 26.46 6.00
CA VAL A 496 15.30 26.03 6.15
C VAL A 496 14.38 27.25 6.24
N GLU A 497 14.85 28.33 6.85
CA GLU A 497 14.14 29.58 7.03
C GLU A 497 13.78 30.26 5.70
N ASP A 498 14.56 30.01 4.65
CA ASP A 498 14.36 30.60 3.31
C ASP A 498 13.28 29.85 2.50
N LEU A 499 12.81 28.69 2.99
CA LEU A 499 11.92 27.80 2.25
C LEU A 499 10.61 28.48 1.77
N PRO A 500 9.94 29.37 2.52
CA PRO A 500 8.78 30.11 2.03
C PRO A 500 9.08 30.95 0.79
N ASP A 501 10.21 31.66 0.78
CA ASP A 501 10.61 32.53 -0.32
C ASP A 501 11.05 31.71 -1.54
N LEU A 502 11.77 30.61 -1.30
CA LEU A 502 12.23 29.71 -2.36
C LEU A 502 11.07 29.06 -3.13
N ILE A 503 9.94 28.79 -2.46
CA ILE A 503 8.75 28.18 -3.07
C ILE A 503 7.68 29.20 -3.49
N ALA A 504 7.87 30.50 -3.25
CA ALA A 504 6.88 31.55 -3.50
C ALA A 504 6.60 31.86 -4.99
N LYS A 505 7.13 31.09 -5.95
CA LYS A 505 7.00 31.42 -7.38
C LYS A 505 5.57 31.24 -7.90
N PRO A 506 5.05 32.21 -8.68
CA PRO A 506 3.63 32.29 -9.07
C PRO A 506 3.14 31.26 -10.10
N ASN A 507 4.01 30.47 -10.74
CA ASN A 507 3.64 29.59 -11.87
C ASN A 507 3.54 28.09 -11.49
N LEU A 508 3.13 27.78 -10.27
CA LEU A 508 2.95 26.40 -9.78
C LEU A 508 1.60 25.75 -10.20
N PHE A 509 0.83 26.40 -11.08
CA PHE A 509 -0.51 25.95 -11.49
C PHE A 509 -0.72 25.98 -13.00
#